data_AF-A0A8T7CXB8-F1
#
_entry.id   AF-A0A8T7CXB8-F1
#
_cell.length_a   1.000
_cell.length_b   1.000
_cell.length_c   1.000
_cell.angle_alpha   90.00
_cell.angle_beta   90.00
_cell.angle_gamma   90.00
#
_symmetry.space_group_name_H-M   'P 1'
#
loop_
_entity.id
_entity.type
_entity.pdbx_description
1 polymer ?
#
loop_
_entity_poly.entity_id
_entity_poly.type
_entity_poly.pdbx_seq_one_letter_code
_entity_poly.pdbx_strand_id
1 'polypeptide(L)'
;MSENQAHRNKKLMRKLALVAVGMVGFSYALVPLYNLVCDITGIGGKSGRIETEQALALRPDKSREITVQFDANINENLPWEFKPLTRTVKVHPGEVALVSYYAKNMSAEKIT
;
A
#
# COMPACT_ATOMS: atom_id res chain seq x y z
N MET A 1 0.76 -27.47 -52.93
CA MET A 1 1.06 -27.68 -51.48
C MET A 1 1.53 -26.40 -50.75
N SER A 2 2.22 -25.46 -51.42
CA SER A 2 2.76 -24.22 -50.82
C SER A 2 1.69 -23.21 -50.30
N GLU A 3 0.61 -22.95 -51.06
CA GLU A 3 -0.42 -21.95 -50.69
C GLU A 3 -1.14 -22.25 -49.36
N ASN A 4 -1.43 -23.52 -49.09
CA ASN A 4 -2.15 -23.92 -47.88
C ASN A 4 -1.27 -23.77 -46.61
N GLN A 5 0.06 -23.91 -46.74
CA GLN A 5 1.00 -23.63 -45.64
C GLN A 5 1.11 -22.12 -45.35
N ALA A 6 1.20 -21.28 -46.39
CA ALA A 6 1.26 -19.83 -46.22
C ALA A 6 0.00 -19.26 -45.53
N HIS A 7 -1.18 -19.75 -45.91
CA HIS A 7 -2.44 -19.31 -45.31
C HIS A 7 -2.61 -19.76 -43.85
N ARG A 8 -2.14 -20.97 -43.52
CA ARG A 8 -2.09 -21.48 -42.14
C ARG A 8 -1.11 -20.70 -41.26
N ASN A 9 0.08 -20.38 -41.79
CA ASN A 9 1.09 -19.60 -41.07
C ASN A 9 0.60 -18.17 -40.79
N LYS A 10 -0.08 -17.54 -41.74
CA LYS A 10 -0.66 -16.20 -41.55
C LYS A 10 -1.75 -16.18 -40.46
N LYS A 11 -2.57 -17.24 -40.39
CA LYS A 11 -3.58 -17.43 -39.34
C LYS A 11 -2.94 -17.67 -37.97
N LEU A 12 -1.86 -18.44 -37.90
CA LEU A 12 -1.08 -18.67 -36.68
C LEU A 12 -0.43 -17.37 -36.19
N MET A 13 0.25 -16.64 -37.08
CA MET A 13 0.86 -15.34 -36.77
C MET A 13 -0.16 -14.36 -36.20
N ARG A 14 -1.36 -14.28 -36.80
CA ARG A 14 -2.42 -13.40 -36.28
C ARG A 14 -2.90 -13.81 -34.88
N LYS A 15 -3.00 -15.11 -34.59
CA LYS A 15 -3.35 -15.61 -33.25
C LYS A 15 -2.26 -15.28 -32.23
N LEU A 16 -1.00 -15.54 -32.56
CA LEU A 16 0.15 -15.28 -31.71
C LEU A 16 0.28 -13.78 -31.39
N ALA A 17 0.11 -12.91 -32.40
CA ALA A 17 0.13 -11.46 -32.20
C ALA A 17 -0.98 -11.00 -31.25
N LEU A 18 -2.20 -11.55 -31.37
CA LEU A 18 -3.33 -11.20 -30.51
C LEU A 18 -3.08 -11.64 -29.06
N VAL A 19 -2.51 -12.84 -28.86
CA VAL A 19 -2.09 -13.32 -27.53
C VAL A 19 -1.00 -12.43 -26.95
N ALA A 20 0.02 -12.06 -27.73
CA ALA A 20 1.10 -11.19 -27.27
C ALA A 20 0.58 -9.82 -26.80
N VAL A 21 -0.30 -9.19 -27.57
CA VAL A 21 -0.96 -7.93 -27.16
C VAL A 21 -1.80 -8.13 -25.90
N GLY A 22 -2.52 -9.26 -25.80
CA GLY A 22 -3.27 -9.62 -24.60
C GLY A 22 -2.39 -9.77 -23.35
N MET A 23 -1.21 -10.37 -23.47
CA MET A 23 -0.27 -10.51 -22.36
C MET A 23 0.31 -9.16 -21.89
N VAL A 24 0.57 -8.25 -22.83
CA VAL A 24 0.99 -6.87 -22.50
C VAL A 24 -0.14 -6.09 -21.83
N GLY A 25 -1.37 -6.23 -22.31
CA GLY A 25 -2.54 -5.64 -21.65
C GLY A 25 -2.74 -6.19 -20.23
N PHE A 26 -2.55 -7.50 -20.05
CA PHE A 26 -2.68 -8.16 -18.75
C PHE A 26 -1.62 -7.71 -17.75
N SER A 27 -0.35 -7.57 -18.16
CA SER A 27 0.70 -7.09 -17.25
C SER A 27 0.45 -5.66 -16.77
N TYR A 28 -0.06 -4.79 -17.65
CA TYR A 28 -0.48 -3.43 -17.28
C TYR A 28 -1.69 -3.44 -16.34
N ALA A 29 -2.69 -4.29 -16.60
CA ALA A 29 -3.89 -4.42 -15.79
C ALA A 29 -3.64 -5.03 -14.39
N LEU A 30 -2.50 -5.67 -14.16
CA LEU A 30 -2.18 -6.30 -12.88
C LEU A 30 -1.96 -5.26 -11.77
N VAL A 31 -1.43 -4.09 -12.09
CA VAL A 31 -1.21 -3.00 -11.12
C VAL A 31 -2.51 -2.49 -10.51
N PRO A 32 -3.53 -2.05 -11.29
CA PRO A 32 -4.80 -1.62 -10.72
C PRO A 32 -5.56 -2.77 -10.04
N LEU A 33 -5.45 -4.01 -10.55
CA LEU A 33 -6.04 -5.18 -9.89
C LEU A 33 -5.44 -5.42 -8.50
N TYR A 34 -4.11 -5.31 -8.37
CA TYR A 34 -3.43 -5.41 -7.08
C TYR A 34 -3.88 -4.32 -6.11
N ASN A 35 -4.00 -3.07 -6.58
CA ASN A 35 -4.48 -1.97 -5.75
C ASN A 35 -5.92 -2.22 -5.26
N LEU A 36 -6.82 -2.70 -6.13
CA LEU A 36 -8.19 -3.04 -5.74
C LEU A 36 -8.21 -4.10 -4.63
N VAL A 37 -7.36 -5.13 -4.76
CA VAL A 37 -7.23 -6.16 -3.72
C VAL A 37 -6.68 -5.57 -2.42
N CYS A 38 -5.64 -4.72 -2.48
CA CYS A 38 -5.10 -4.05 -1.29
C CYS A 38 -6.13 -3.17 -0.58
N ASP A 39 -6.98 -2.48 -1.33
CA ASP A 39 -7.99 -1.59 -0.76
C ASP A 39 -9.10 -2.37 -0.05
N ILE A 40 -9.53 -3.50 -0.61
CA ILE A 40 -10.55 -4.37 -0.01
C ILE A 40 -10.00 -5.12 1.21
N THR A 41 -8.78 -5.64 1.10
CA THR A 41 -8.15 -6.45 2.15
C THR A 41 -7.48 -5.61 3.25
N GLY A 42 -7.22 -4.32 2.98
CA GLY A 42 -6.48 -3.43 3.87
C GLY A 42 -4.98 -3.74 3.96
N ILE A 43 -4.44 -4.59 3.09
CA ILE A 43 -3.03 -4.98 3.11
C ILE A 43 -2.13 -3.76 2.86
N GLY A 44 -1.18 -3.53 3.77
CA GLY A 44 -0.21 -2.44 3.67
C GLY A 44 -0.74 -1.06 4.08
N GLY A 45 -1.90 -0.97 4.73
CA GLY A 45 -2.43 0.29 5.25
C GLY A 45 -2.90 1.27 4.17
N LYS A 46 -3.14 0.80 2.94
CA LYS A 46 -3.72 1.61 1.85
C LYS A 46 -5.21 1.90 2.03
N SER A 47 -5.91 1.11 2.86
CA SER A 47 -7.30 1.35 3.19
C SER A 47 -7.44 2.59 4.09
N GLY A 48 -7.91 3.71 3.54
CA GLY A 48 -8.47 4.80 4.34
C GLY A 48 -7.47 5.83 4.87
N ARG A 49 -6.51 6.28 4.05
CA ARG A 49 -5.87 7.58 4.29
C ARG A 49 -6.94 8.66 4.17
N ILE A 50 -7.41 9.14 5.32
CA ILE A 50 -8.35 10.24 5.44
C ILE A 50 -7.52 11.48 5.82
N GLU A 51 -7.69 12.57 5.08
CA GLU A 51 -7.03 13.84 5.42
C GLU A 51 -7.52 14.36 6.78
N THR A 52 -6.67 15.05 7.54
CA THR A 52 -6.96 15.49 8.92
C THR A 52 -8.27 16.27 9.03
N GLU A 53 -8.61 17.07 8.01
CA GLU A 53 -9.86 17.85 7.95
C GLU A 53 -11.10 16.97 7.88
N GLN A 54 -11.02 15.84 7.15
CA GLN A 54 -12.12 14.88 7.03
C GLN A 54 -12.27 14.07 8.31
N ALA A 55 -11.15 13.74 8.99
CA ALA A 55 -11.17 13.01 10.26
C ALA A 55 -11.88 13.79 11.38
N LEU A 56 -11.72 15.11 11.43
CA LEU A 56 -12.38 15.98 12.43
C LEU A 56 -13.90 16.11 12.22
N ALA A 57 -14.40 15.84 11.01
CA ALA A 57 -15.82 15.85 10.71
C ALA A 57 -16.54 14.54 11.10
N LEU A 58 -15.79 13.46 11.40
CA LEU A 58 -16.38 12.20 11.84
C LEU A 58 -16.84 12.30 13.29
N ARG A 59 -18.04 11.77 13.57
CA ARG A 59 -18.50 11.56 14.95
C ARG A 59 -17.91 10.25 15.47
N PRO A 60 -17.22 10.26 16.62
CA PRO A 60 -16.67 9.04 17.21
C PRO A 60 -17.76 8.04 17.59
N ASP A 61 -17.52 6.77 17.28
CA ASP A 61 -18.38 5.66 17.70
C ASP A 61 -18.04 5.23 19.13
N LYS A 62 -18.90 5.60 20.09
CA LYS A 62 -18.71 5.27 21.51
C LYS A 62 -19.15 3.85 21.90
N SER A 63 -19.65 3.04 20.97
CA SER A 63 -20.18 1.70 21.28
C SER A 63 -19.08 0.69 21.65
N ARG A 64 -17.84 0.93 21.20
CA ARG A 64 -16.70 0.05 21.45
C ARG A 64 -15.40 0.82 21.63
N GLU A 65 -14.54 0.31 22.50
CA GLU A 65 -13.17 0.79 22.67
C GLU A 65 -12.22 -0.09 21.85
N ILE A 66 -11.27 0.54 21.15
CA ILE A 66 -10.18 -0.16 20.46
C ILE A 66 -8.84 0.21 21.08
N THR A 67 -7.92 -0.75 21.07
CA THR A 67 -6.54 -0.53 21.50
C THR A 67 -5.65 -0.36 20.28
N VAL A 68 -4.99 0.78 20.18
CA VAL A 68 -4.02 1.09 19.13
C VAL A 68 -2.62 0.94 19.71
N GLN A 69 -1.81 0.09 19.09
CA GLN A 69 -0.41 -0.11 19.44
C GLN A 69 0.48 0.61 18.43
N PHE A 70 1.42 1.39 18.94
CA PHE A 70 2.41 2.08 18.13
C PHE A 70 3.71 1.31 18.11
N ASP A 71 4.07 0.90 16.90
CA ASP A 71 5.33 0.23 16.61
C ASP A 71 6.30 1.19 15.92
N ALA A 72 7.57 1.10 16.28
CA ALA A 72 8.63 1.95 15.77
C ALA A 72 9.86 1.10 15.48
N ASN A 73 10.12 0.91 14.18
CA ASN A 73 11.26 0.15 13.70
C ASN A 73 12.24 1.09 13.01
N ILE A 74 13.53 0.86 13.26
CA ILE A 74 14.62 1.54 12.58
C ILE A 74 15.36 0.54 11.67
N ASN A 75 15.83 1.03 10.53
CA ASN A 75 16.77 0.27 9.71
C ASN A 75 18.12 0.22 10.44
N GLU A 76 18.81 -0.92 10.45
CA GLU A 76 20.13 -1.09 11.08
C GLU A 76 21.17 -0.08 10.55
N ASN A 77 21.03 0.36 9.30
CA ASN A 77 21.90 1.36 8.68
C ASN A 77 21.58 2.81 9.06
N LEU A 78 20.54 3.05 9.86
CA LEU A 78 20.15 4.37 10.33
C LEU A 78 20.43 4.48 11.83
N PRO A 79 21.52 5.16 12.26
CA PRO A 79 21.89 5.29 13.66
C PRO A 79 21.00 6.33 14.35
N TRP A 80 19.70 6.08 14.41
CA TRP A 80 18.72 6.94 15.06
C TRP A 80 18.08 6.21 16.23
N GLU A 81 17.90 6.91 17.34
CA GLU A 81 17.00 6.46 18.39
C GLU A 81 15.59 6.95 18.04
N PHE A 82 14.72 6.03 17.61
CA PHE A 82 13.33 6.32 17.29
C PHE A 82 12.40 5.42 18.12
N LYS A 83 11.52 6.04 18.92
CA LYS A 83 10.57 5.31 19.78
C LYS A 83 9.31 6.12 20.04
N PRO A 84 8.15 5.48 20.20
CA PRO A 84 6.94 6.16 20.66
C PRO A 84 7.10 6.53 22.15
N LEU A 85 6.60 7.69 22.55
CA LEU A 85 6.51 8.04 23.98
C LEU A 85 5.42 7.23 24.68
N THR A 86 4.37 6.89 23.94
CA THR A 86 3.25 6.06 24.41
C THR A 86 3.09 4.89 23.45
N ARG A 87 3.31 3.65 23.91
CA ARG A 87 3.23 2.44 23.07
C ARG A 87 1.81 2.00 22.75
N THR A 88 0.86 2.34 23.62
CA THR A 88 -0.51 1.87 23.52
C THR A 88 -1.48 2.94 23.98
N VAL A 89 -2.55 3.15 23.23
CA VAL A 89 -3.67 4.01 23.62
C VAL A 89 -4.98 3.31 23.35
N LYS A 90 -5.96 3.63 24.18
CA LYS A 90 -7.34 3.19 24.03
C LYS A 90 -8.14 4.36 23.49
N VAL A 91 -8.81 4.14 22.37
CA VAL A 91 -9.58 5.16 21.66
C VAL A 91 -10.86 4.57 21.13
N HIS A 92 -11.83 5.42 20.84
CA HIS A 92 -13.01 5.03 20.09
C HIS A 92 -12.77 5.15 18.57
N PRO A 93 -13.37 4.29 17.74
CA PRO A 93 -13.31 4.45 16.29
C PRO A 93 -13.78 5.84 15.85
N GLY A 94 -12.95 6.55 15.07
CA GLY A 94 -13.22 7.92 14.63
C GLY A 94 -12.80 9.01 15.63
N GLU A 95 -12.27 8.65 16.80
CA GLU A 95 -11.69 9.60 17.75
C GLU A 95 -10.29 10.05 17.31
N VAL A 96 -10.05 11.36 17.35
CA VAL A 96 -8.74 11.94 17.07
C VAL A 96 -7.91 11.98 18.35
N ALA A 97 -6.78 11.27 18.36
CA ALA A 97 -5.84 11.23 19.47
C ALA A 97 -4.47 11.77 19.06
N LEU A 98 -3.85 12.60 19.91
CA LEU A 98 -2.50 13.09 19.71
C LEU A 98 -1.48 12.13 20.32
N VAL A 99 -0.46 11.76 19.54
CA VAL A 99 0.59 10.83 19.97
C VAL A 99 1.96 11.39 19.59
N SER A 100 2.91 11.25 20.50
CA SER A 100 4.23 11.86 20.36
C SER A 100 5.31 10.79 20.23
N TYR A 101 6.28 11.07 19.36
CA TYR A 101 7.45 10.21 19.13
C TYR A 101 8.72 10.94 19.54
N TYR A 102 9.69 10.16 20.03
CA TYR A 102 11.06 10.61 20.23
C TYR A 102 11.90 10.18 19.04
N ALA A 103 12.65 11.12 18.47
CA ALA A 103 13.60 10.88 17.38
C ALA A 103 14.91 11.62 17.69
N LYS A 104 16.03 10.89 17.72
CA LYS A 104 17.36 11.47 17.90
C LYS A 104 18.37 10.82 16.96
N ASN A 105 19.08 11.65 16.21
CA ASN A 105 20.24 11.18 15.44
C ASN A 105 21.41 10.87 16.41
N MET A 106 21.96 9.66 16.32
CA MET A 106 23.09 9.19 17.13
C MET A 106 24.42 9.23 16.37
N SER A 107 24.45 9.66 15.10
CA SER A 107 25.70 9.84 14.36
C SER A 107 26.36 11.19 14.65
N ALA A 108 27.63 11.29 14.29
CA ALA A 108 28.41 12.53 14.37
C ALA A 108 28.11 13.50 13.22
N GLU A 109 27.46 13.02 12.15
CA GLU A 109 27.20 13.79 10.93
C GLU A 109 25.70 13.99 10.70
N LYS A 110 25.33 15.04 9.99
CA LYS A 110 23.94 15.28 9.63
C LYS A 110 23.49 14.21 8.62
N ILE A 111 22.58 13.34 9.05
CA ILE A 111 21.88 12.40 8.18
C ILE A 111 20.55 13.05 7.78
N THR A 112 20.28 13.13 6.48
CA THR A 112 19.02 13.60 5.88
C THR A 112 18.20 12.44 5.34
#